data_AF-A0A2N1V4K2-F1
#
_entry.id   AF-A0A2N1V4K2-F1
#
_cell.length_a   1.000
_cell.length_b   1.000
_cell.length_c   1.000
_cell.angle_alpha   90.00
_cell.angle_beta   90.00
_cell.angle_gamma   90.00
#
_symmetry.space_group_name_H-M   'P 1'
#
loop_
_entity.id
_entity.type
_entity.pdbx_description
1 polymer ?
#
loop_
_entity_poly.entity_id
_entity_poly.type
_entity_poly.pdbx_seq_one_letter_code
_entity_poly.pdbx_strand_id
1 'polypeptide(L)'
;MKSILLSLALCVFAFSSALSLEPLNVAIINTNAGPHNLTVELNNYTTGSAVNVYSETFNGLTPNSSGVISFTLGIGSAPWTGITSATVGTYHIIDVKIGGNLYAQYRIDELIRLQAQNGVTDKDGNIIPVENDASTLGTNTQRWKDVYVGPASFHIGAPGDEASISYTTGTNTLNVTSDVTNTTGDLTVGGATNFEVNGNNGNLTTAGRVDLAGNLRFTGAGAFITHTVVGEDIRVHNNFVIGTAGNDNFKVVNGSGNTTIKGKTEINNNNSGAGNASLKLTNDDPTNESFALNITKGHNALSVDNNTTTIATNAAITVGVNTII
;
A
#
# COMPACT_ATOMS: atom_id res chain seq x y z
N MET A 1 -46.00 -25.98 -31.98
CA MET A 1 -45.41 -26.36 -30.67
C MET A 1 -44.60 -25.23 -30.02
N LYS A 2 -43.67 -24.56 -30.73
CA LYS A 2 -42.87 -23.44 -30.17
C LYS A 2 -43.70 -22.28 -29.60
N SER A 3 -44.80 -21.93 -30.27
CA SER A 3 -45.72 -20.85 -29.84
C SER A 3 -46.52 -21.19 -28.59
N ILE A 4 -46.86 -22.47 -28.35
CA ILE A 4 -47.56 -22.91 -27.13
C ILE A 4 -46.60 -22.87 -25.92
N LEU A 5 -45.34 -23.26 -26.11
CA LEU A 5 -44.34 -23.22 -25.05
C LEU A 5 -44.01 -21.78 -24.62
N LEU A 6 -43.93 -20.85 -25.58
CA LEU A 6 -43.70 -19.44 -25.30
C LEU A 6 -44.88 -18.80 -24.56
N SER A 7 -46.12 -19.09 -24.95
CA SER A 7 -47.31 -18.61 -24.23
C SER A 7 -47.42 -19.20 -22.83
N LEU A 8 -47.04 -20.47 -22.63
CA LEU A 8 -47.02 -21.09 -21.31
C LEU A 8 -45.93 -20.47 -20.42
N ALA A 9 -44.73 -20.22 -20.95
CA ALA A 9 -43.67 -19.53 -20.24
C ALA A 9 -44.08 -18.09 -19.87
N LEU A 10 -44.70 -17.35 -20.80
CA LEU A 10 -45.16 -15.98 -20.55
C LEU A 10 -46.30 -15.95 -19.51
N CYS A 11 -47.21 -16.93 -19.51
CA CYS A 11 -48.19 -17.10 -18.45
C CYS A 11 -47.51 -17.36 -17.10
N VAL A 12 -46.54 -18.28 -17.03
CA VAL A 12 -45.83 -18.58 -15.78
C VAL A 12 -45.10 -17.35 -15.23
N PHE A 13 -44.51 -16.51 -16.10
CA PHE A 13 -43.90 -15.23 -15.70
C PHE A 13 -44.92 -14.14 -15.34
N ALA A 14 -46.11 -14.14 -15.96
CA ALA A 14 -47.16 -13.18 -15.64
C ALA A 14 -47.89 -13.49 -14.31
N PHE A 15 -47.91 -14.76 -13.88
CA PHE A 15 -48.48 -15.17 -12.59
C PHE A 15 -47.47 -15.11 -11.43
N SER A 16 -46.19 -14.84 -11.68
CA SER A 16 -45.16 -14.79 -10.63
C SER A 16 -45.00 -13.42 -9.95
N SER A 17 -45.87 -12.44 -10.22
CA SER A 17 -45.69 -11.06 -9.73
C SER A 17 -46.39 -10.74 -8.39
N ALA A 18 -46.97 -11.72 -7.70
CA ALA A 18 -47.40 -11.53 -6.31
C ALA A 18 -46.20 -11.68 -5.38
N LEU A 19 -45.32 -10.68 -5.37
CA LEU A 19 -44.22 -10.60 -4.41
C LEU A 19 -44.83 -10.31 -3.04
N SER A 20 -45.06 -11.36 -2.27
CA SER A 20 -45.24 -11.24 -0.82
C SER A 20 -44.02 -10.52 -0.25
N LEU A 21 -44.22 -9.69 0.77
CA LEU A 21 -43.11 -9.20 1.58
C LEU A 21 -42.32 -10.39 2.13
N GLU A 22 -41.00 -10.21 2.21
CA GLU A 22 -40.12 -11.17 2.85
C GLU A 22 -40.47 -11.31 4.34
N PRO A 23 -40.23 -12.48 4.96
CA PRO A 23 -40.48 -12.65 6.38
C PRO A 23 -39.74 -11.61 7.22
N LEU A 24 -40.44 -10.96 8.16
CA LEU A 24 -39.86 -9.93 9.01
C LEU A 24 -39.49 -10.49 10.37
N ASN A 25 -38.24 -10.31 10.78
CA ASN A 25 -37.77 -10.61 12.13
C ASN A 25 -38.11 -9.48 13.11
N VAL A 26 -38.92 -9.80 14.12
CA VAL A 26 -39.31 -8.84 15.16
C VAL A 26 -38.77 -9.33 16.50
N ALA A 27 -38.37 -8.39 17.35
CA ALA A 27 -37.92 -8.68 18.70
C ALA A 27 -38.52 -7.68 19.70
N ILE A 28 -38.98 -8.19 20.84
CA ILE A 28 -39.44 -7.41 21.99
C ILE A 28 -38.58 -7.70 23.21
N ILE A 29 -38.45 -6.74 24.11
CA ILE A 29 -37.81 -6.94 25.42
C ILE A 29 -38.90 -7.23 26.44
N ASN A 30 -38.90 -8.43 27.02
CA ASN A 30 -39.75 -8.83 28.13
C ASN A 30 -38.91 -9.63 29.13
N THR A 31 -38.66 -9.03 30.30
CA THR A 31 -37.80 -9.61 31.34
C THR A 31 -38.51 -10.60 32.25
N ASN A 32 -39.82 -10.79 32.09
CA ASN A 32 -40.58 -11.76 32.88
C ASN A 32 -40.22 -13.18 32.45
N ALA A 33 -39.72 -13.98 33.41
CA ALA A 33 -39.37 -15.37 33.18
C ALA A 33 -40.60 -16.21 32.79
N GLY A 34 -40.37 -17.19 31.92
CA GLY A 34 -41.38 -18.17 31.48
C GLY A 34 -41.91 -17.94 30.06
N PRO A 35 -42.75 -18.87 29.57
CA PRO A 35 -43.32 -18.81 28.23
C PRO A 35 -44.42 -17.74 28.13
N HIS A 36 -44.43 -17.01 27.02
CA HIS A 36 -45.44 -16.02 26.67
C HIS A 36 -46.16 -16.42 25.39
N ASN A 37 -47.46 -16.12 25.34
CA ASN A 37 -48.25 -16.20 24.11
C ASN A 37 -48.41 -14.79 23.56
N LEU A 38 -47.90 -14.59 22.35
CA LEU A 38 -47.92 -13.32 21.63
C LEU A 38 -49.01 -13.37 20.58
N THR A 39 -49.82 -12.32 20.49
CA THR A 39 -50.67 -12.06 19.33
C THR A 39 -50.09 -10.87 18.59
N VAL A 40 -49.72 -11.06 17.35
CA VAL A 40 -49.13 -10.02 16.50
C VAL A 40 -50.13 -9.65 15.43
N GLU A 41 -50.45 -8.37 15.37
CA GLU A 41 -51.42 -7.82 14.44
C GLU A 41 -50.76 -6.79 13.56
N LEU A 42 -51.00 -6.86 12.26
CA LEU A 42 -50.64 -5.80 11.35
C LEU A 42 -51.87 -4.94 11.10
N ASN A 43 -51.79 -3.71 11.58
CA ASN A 43 -52.88 -2.75 11.52
C ASN A 43 -52.52 -1.61 10.56
N ASN A 44 -53.50 -1.21 9.74
CA ASN A 44 -53.42 -0.02 8.91
C ASN A 44 -54.14 1.14 9.62
N TYR A 45 -53.39 2.21 9.90
CA TYR A 45 -53.87 3.39 10.61
C TYR A 45 -54.21 4.59 9.70
N THR A 46 -54.38 4.39 8.39
CA THR A 46 -54.65 5.48 7.42
C THR A 46 -55.92 6.27 7.76
N THR A 47 -56.93 5.64 8.36
CA THR A 47 -58.18 6.29 8.77
C THR A 47 -58.16 6.87 10.19
N GLY A 48 -56.99 6.84 10.86
CA GLY A 48 -56.84 7.23 12.26
C GLY A 48 -57.32 6.19 13.28
N SER A 49 -57.90 5.07 12.82
CA SER A 49 -58.26 3.91 13.65
C SER A 49 -57.55 2.66 13.12
N ALA A 50 -57.22 1.72 14.00
CA ALA A 50 -56.60 0.46 13.61
C ALA A 50 -57.57 -0.38 12.77
N VAL A 51 -57.21 -0.64 11.51
CA VAL A 51 -57.88 -1.64 10.68
C VAL A 51 -56.97 -2.85 10.57
N ASN A 52 -57.38 -3.98 11.14
CA ASN A 52 -56.59 -5.20 11.09
C ASN A 52 -56.50 -5.75 9.66
N VAL A 53 -55.27 -5.92 9.20
CA VAL A 53 -54.94 -6.46 7.87
C VAL A 53 -54.45 -7.91 7.99
N TYR A 54 -53.71 -8.21 9.06
CA TYR A 54 -53.16 -9.53 9.34
C TYR A 54 -53.08 -9.78 10.84
N SER A 55 -53.20 -11.05 11.25
CA SER A 55 -53.03 -11.47 12.64
C SER A 55 -52.41 -12.87 12.70
N GLU A 56 -51.43 -13.03 13.59
CA GLU A 56 -50.74 -14.30 13.86
C GLU A 56 -50.52 -14.45 15.37
N THR A 57 -50.60 -15.68 15.87
CA THR A 57 -50.34 -15.97 17.29
C THR A 57 -49.15 -16.88 17.42
N PHE A 58 -48.21 -16.51 18.28
CA PHE A 58 -47.05 -17.31 18.65
C PHE A 58 -47.21 -17.80 20.08
N ASN A 59 -47.16 -19.11 20.28
CA ASN A 59 -47.37 -19.72 21.60
C ASN A 59 -46.06 -20.19 22.21
N GLY A 60 -45.91 -20.02 23.52
CA GLY A 60 -44.80 -20.60 24.28
C GLY A 60 -43.43 -19.95 24.07
N LEU A 61 -43.38 -18.69 23.60
CA LEU A 61 -42.11 -18.01 23.35
C LEU A 61 -41.48 -17.58 24.68
N THR A 62 -40.24 -18.00 24.94
CA THR A 62 -39.52 -17.68 26.17
C THR A 62 -38.43 -16.65 25.87
N PRO A 63 -38.26 -15.59 26.70
CA PRO A 63 -37.16 -14.66 26.54
C PRO A 63 -35.80 -15.35 26.71
N ASN A 64 -34.79 -14.89 25.98
CA ASN A 64 -33.40 -15.32 26.21
C ASN A 64 -32.82 -14.73 27.52
N SER A 65 -31.55 -14.98 27.79
CA SER A 65 -30.86 -14.46 28.98
C SER A 65 -30.81 -12.93 29.09
N SER A 66 -31.01 -12.22 27.98
CA SER A 66 -31.11 -10.75 27.94
C SER A 66 -32.55 -10.24 28.01
N GLY A 67 -33.53 -11.13 28.22
CA GLY A 67 -34.95 -10.76 28.23
C GLY A 67 -35.52 -10.47 26.84
N VAL A 68 -34.88 -10.95 25.76
CA VAL A 68 -35.36 -10.71 24.39
C VAL A 68 -36.18 -11.90 23.91
N ILE A 69 -37.40 -11.64 23.43
CA ILE A 69 -38.20 -12.60 22.66
C ILE A 69 -38.10 -12.19 21.19
N SER A 70 -37.68 -13.12 20.33
CA SER A 70 -37.62 -12.92 18.88
C SER A 70 -38.54 -13.91 18.16
N PHE A 71 -39.14 -13.46 17.07
CA PHE A 71 -40.02 -14.26 16.22
C PHE A 71 -40.00 -13.70 14.79
N THR A 72 -40.37 -14.53 13.82
CA THR A 72 -40.43 -14.14 12.41
C THR A 72 -41.87 -14.14 11.93
N LEU A 73 -42.31 -13.02 11.39
CA LEU A 73 -43.62 -12.87 10.79
C LEU A 73 -43.59 -13.31 9.33
N GLY A 74 -44.64 -14.00 8.90
CA GLY A 74 -44.85 -14.31 7.47
C GLY A 74 -44.12 -15.52 6.91
N ILE A 75 -43.54 -16.35 7.77
CA ILE A 75 -43.06 -17.67 7.36
C ILE A 75 -44.26 -18.58 7.07
N GLY A 76 -44.44 -18.97 5.81
CA GLY A 76 -45.37 -20.02 5.41
C GLY A 76 -46.86 -19.71 5.60
N SER A 77 -47.22 -18.48 5.99
CA SER A 77 -48.59 -18.08 6.22
C SER A 77 -49.16 -17.35 4.99
N ALA A 78 -50.20 -17.95 4.39
CA ALA A 78 -50.96 -17.39 3.28
C ALA A 78 -51.45 -15.93 3.43
N PRO A 79 -51.74 -15.37 4.62
CA PRO A 79 -52.32 -14.03 4.71
C PRO A 79 -51.31 -12.88 4.60
N TRP A 80 -49.98 -13.12 4.49
CA TRP A 80 -49.04 -12.08 4.05
C TRP A 80 -49.26 -11.63 2.59
N THR A 81 -50.04 -12.38 1.82
CA THR A 81 -50.41 -12.00 0.44
C THR A 81 -51.33 -10.79 0.37
N GLY A 82 -51.99 -10.41 1.48
CA GLY A 82 -52.88 -9.26 1.52
C GLY A 82 -52.15 -7.92 1.49
N ILE A 83 -50.82 -7.93 1.65
CA ILE A 83 -49.99 -6.73 1.68
C ILE A 83 -48.92 -6.86 0.62
N THR A 84 -48.97 -5.95 -0.34
CA THR A 84 -47.95 -5.82 -1.37
C THR A 84 -46.88 -4.83 -0.90
N SER A 85 -45.67 -4.94 -1.44
CA SER A 85 -44.61 -3.95 -1.21
C SER A 85 -45.07 -2.51 -1.52
N ALA A 86 -45.95 -2.34 -2.52
CA ALA A 86 -46.52 -1.03 -2.91
C ALA A 86 -47.52 -0.46 -1.88
N THR A 87 -48.13 -1.30 -1.06
CA THR A 87 -49.09 -0.87 -0.04
C THR A 87 -48.42 -0.58 1.30
N VAL A 88 -47.21 -1.07 1.55
CA VAL A 88 -46.48 -0.77 2.79
C VAL A 88 -46.12 0.71 2.85
N GLY A 89 -46.45 1.33 3.97
CA GLY A 89 -46.17 2.73 4.23
C GLY A 89 -46.17 3.02 5.73
N THR A 90 -46.03 4.30 6.08
CA THR A 90 -45.86 4.76 7.47
C THR A 90 -47.02 4.43 8.40
N TYR A 91 -48.20 4.09 7.84
CA TYR A 91 -49.43 3.74 8.56
C TYR A 91 -49.59 2.23 8.81
N HIS A 92 -48.70 1.39 8.27
CA HIS A 92 -48.70 -0.05 8.52
C HIS A 92 -47.84 -0.35 9.74
N ILE A 93 -48.51 -0.68 10.84
CA ILE A 93 -47.89 -0.88 12.16
C ILE A 93 -48.16 -2.30 12.62
N ILE A 94 -47.10 -2.98 13.04
CA ILE A 94 -47.14 -4.25 13.75
C ILE A 94 -47.38 -3.96 15.22
N ASP A 95 -48.54 -4.36 15.71
CA ASP A 95 -48.95 -4.34 17.10
C ASP A 95 -48.67 -5.70 17.72
N VAL A 96 -47.75 -5.75 18.68
CA VAL A 96 -47.42 -6.97 19.43
C VAL A 96 -48.17 -6.94 20.76
N LYS A 97 -48.99 -7.96 21.02
CA LYS A 97 -49.82 -8.08 22.22
C LYS A 97 -49.42 -9.27 23.07
N ILE A 98 -49.46 -9.12 24.39
CA ILE A 98 -49.28 -10.21 25.37
C ILE A 98 -50.52 -10.27 26.26
N GLY A 99 -51.19 -11.43 26.29
CA GLY A 99 -52.43 -11.58 27.05
C GLY A 99 -53.54 -10.62 26.60
N GLY A 100 -53.56 -10.25 25.31
CA GLY A 100 -54.53 -9.31 24.73
C GLY A 100 -54.18 -7.82 24.90
N ASN A 101 -53.21 -7.47 25.74
CA ASN A 101 -52.78 -6.08 25.92
C ASN A 101 -51.69 -5.70 24.93
N LEU A 102 -51.75 -4.49 24.37
CA LEU A 102 -50.69 -3.94 23.53
C LEU A 102 -49.39 -3.82 24.33
N TYR A 103 -48.34 -4.44 23.81
CA TYR A 103 -47.02 -4.49 24.45
C TYR A 103 -45.99 -3.65 23.70
N ALA A 104 -45.95 -3.76 22.37
CA ALA A 104 -45.04 -3.00 21.53
C ALA A 104 -45.68 -2.69 20.17
N GLN A 105 -45.17 -1.64 19.52
CA GLN A 105 -45.57 -1.25 18.17
C GLN A 105 -44.34 -1.01 17.31
N TYR A 106 -44.37 -1.50 16.07
CA TYR A 106 -43.30 -1.30 15.10
C TYR A 106 -43.88 -0.89 13.77
N ARG A 107 -43.32 0.17 13.17
CA ARG A 107 -43.65 0.49 11.79
C ARG A 107 -42.96 -0.50 10.85
N ILE A 108 -43.70 -1.02 9.87
CA ILE A 108 -43.17 -2.02 8.93
C ILE A 108 -42.08 -1.44 8.05
N ASP A 109 -42.28 -0.23 7.52
CA ASP A 109 -41.30 0.41 6.65
C ASP A 109 -39.96 0.61 7.36
N GLU A 110 -40.01 0.97 8.64
CA GLU A 110 -38.82 1.08 9.49
C GLU A 110 -38.18 -0.28 9.77
N LEU A 111 -38.95 -1.33 10.06
CA LEU A 111 -38.41 -2.68 10.26
C LEU A 111 -37.75 -3.24 9.00
N ILE A 112 -38.37 -3.05 7.83
CA ILE A 112 -37.77 -3.44 6.53
C ILE A 112 -36.47 -2.66 6.33
N ARG A 113 -36.49 -1.35 6.57
CA ARG A 113 -35.29 -0.50 6.46
C ARG A 113 -34.19 -0.99 7.41
N LEU A 114 -34.50 -1.27 8.67
CA LEU A 114 -33.53 -1.75 9.67
C LEU A 114 -33.00 -3.14 9.32
N GLN A 115 -33.83 -4.05 8.81
CA GLN A 115 -33.36 -5.38 8.40
C GLN A 115 -32.52 -5.33 7.12
N ALA A 116 -32.87 -4.47 6.17
CA ALA A 116 -32.07 -4.21 4.98
C ALA A 116 -30.74 -3.53 5.32
N GLN A 117 -30.74 -2.60 6.29
CA GLN A 117 -29.55 -1.88 6.76
C GLN A 117 -28.69 -2.68 7.75
N ASN A 118 -29.24 -3.75 8.34
CA ASN A 118 -28.45 -4.74 9.06
C ASN A 118 -27.72 -5.71 8.09
N GLY A 119 -27.90 -5.53 6.77
CA GLY A 119 -26.90 -5.94 5.80
C GLY A 119 -25.63 -5.11 6.00
N VAL A 120 -24.47 -5.66 5.65
CA VAL A 120 -23.13 -5.08 5.87
C VAL A 120 -22.94 -3.67 5.24
N THR A 121 -23.93 -3.13 4.54
CA THR A 121 -23.88 -1.88 3.78
C THR A 121 -24.99 -0.89 4.14
N ASP A 122 -24.68 0.41 4.16
CA ASP A 122 -25.67 1.49 4.27
C ASP A 122 -26.50 1.69 2.98
N LYS A 123 -27.34 2.73 2.95
CA LYS A 123 -28.20 3.05 1.78
C LYS A 123 -27.42 3.41 0.51
N ASP A 124 -26.16 3.81 0.66
CA ASP A 124 -25.28 4.19 -0.44
C ASP A 124 -24.32 3.04 -0.81
N GLY A 125 -24.46 1.88 -0.16
CA GLY A 125 -23.63 0.69 -0.37
C GLY A 125 -22.32 0.70 0.44
N ASN A 126 -22.12 1.65 1.34
CA ASN A 126 -20.90 1.76 2.13
C ASN A 126 -20.91 0.72 3.25
N ILE A 127 -19.79 0.02 3.43
CA ILE A 127 -19.59 -0.82 4.62
C ILE A 127 -19.20 0.08 5.78
N ILE A 128 -20.13 0.32 6.69
CA ILE A 128 -19.89 1.15 7.87
C ILE A 128 -19.87 0.24 9.10
N PRO A 129 -18.71 0.09 9.78
CA PRO A 129 -18.68 -0.63 11.04
C PRO A 129 -19.53 0.10 12.09
N VAL A 130 -20.23 -0.64 12.94
CA VAL A 130 -21.16 -0.08 13.93
C VAL A 130 -20.43 0.79 14.96
N GLU A 131 -19.20 0.41 15.30
CA GLU A 131 -18.33 1.11 16.24
C GLU A 131 -16.88 1.10 15.72
N ASN A 132 -16.12 2.16 16.06
CA ASN A 132 -14.69 2.24 15.75
C ASN A 132 -13.92 1.10 16.43
N ASP A 133 -13.01 0.46 15.69
CA ASP A 133 -12.17 -0.66 16.16
C ASP A 133 -12.90 -1.91 16.70
N ALA A 134 -14.23 -1.98 16.61
CA ALA A 134 -15.01 -3.10 17.15
C ALA A 134 -15.33 -4.20 16.13
N SER A 135 -15.21 -3.90 14.83
CA SER A 135 -15.62 -4.79 13.74
C SER A 135 -14.44 -5.14 12.84
N THR A 136 -14.39 -6.40 12.39
CA THR A 136 -13.40 -6.87 11.40
C THR A 136 -14.08 -7.14 10.07
N LEU A 137 -13.42 -6.79 8.96
CA LEU A 137 -13.85 -7.14 7.60
C LEU A 137 -13.47 -8.60 7.26
N GLY A 138 -14.04 -9.55 8.00
CA GLY A 138 -13.79 -10.98 7.86
C GLY A 138 -13.11 -11.61 9.08
N THR A 139 -12.78 -12.89 8.98
CA THR A 139 -12.10 -13.68 10.03
C THR A 139 -11.00 -14.56 9.42
N ASN A 140 -10.24 -15.28 10.25
CA ASN A 140 -9.23 -16.22 9.74
C ASN A 140 -9.81 -17.38 8.93
N THR A 141 -11.05 -17.77 9.18
CA THR A 141 -11.75 -18.85 8.45
C THR A 141 -12.65 -18.33 7.34
N GLN A 142 -13.01 -17.04 7.37
CA GLN A 142 -13.86 -16.38 6.38
C GLN A 142 -13.18 -15.12 5.86
N ARG A 143 -12.30 -15.31 4.88
CA ARG A 143 -11.54 -14.25 4.24
C ARG A 143 -12.18 -13.88 2.91
N TRP A 144 -12.12 -12.60 2.57
CA TRP A 144 -12.38 -12.16 1.21
C TRP A 144 -11.34 -12.78 0.30
N LYS A 145 -11.79 -13.54 -0.70
CA LYS A 145 -10.89 -14.15 -1.67
C LYS A 145 -10.24 -13.08 -2.53
N ASP A 146 -11.04 -12.14 -3.00
CA ASP A 146 -10.65 -11.05 -3.88
C ASP A 146 -11.33 -9.75 -3.41
N VAL A 147 -10.62 -8.63 -3.43
CA VAL A 147 -11.17 -7.29 -3.17
C VAL A 147 -10.90 -6.42 -4.40
N TYR A 148 -11.96 -5.96 -5.04
CA TYR A 148 -11.87 -5.05 -6.18
C TYR A 148 -12.29 -3.65 -5.69
N VAL A 149 -11.31 -2.76 -5.55
CA VAL A 149 -11.56 -1.37 -5.20
C VAL A 149 -11.77 -0.53 -6.46
N GLY A 150 -12.72 0.41 -6.40
CA GLY A 150 -13.00 1.32 -7.50
C GLY A 150 -11.80 2.24 -7.82
N PRO A 151 -11.84 2.93 -8.97
CA PRO A 151 -10.80 3.85 -9.38
C PRO A 151 -10.75 5.06 -8.45
N ALA A 152 -9.74 5.12 -7.57
CA ALA A 152 -9.26 6.31 -6.86
C ALA A 152 -8.10 5.89 -5.95
N SER A 153 -8.44 5.37 -4.76
CA SER A 153 -7.49 5.14 -3.68
C SER A 153 -8.08 4.23 -2.60
N PHE A 154 -7.20 3.48 -1.94
CA PHE A 154 -7.44 2.81 -0.67
C PHE A 154 -6.81 3.65 0.43
N HIS A 155 -7.58 4.02 1.44
CA HIS A 155 -7.15 4.89 2.53
C HIS A 155 -7.04 4.12 3.85
N ILE A 156 -5.99 4.40 4.63
CA ILE A 156 -5.70 3.76 5.91
C ILE A 156 -5.35 4.85 6.93
N GLY A 157 -6.10 4.95 8.01
CA GLY A 157 -5.86 5.94 9.06
C GLY A 157 -7.04 6.89 9.23
N ALA A 158 -6.76 8.09 9.71
CA ALA A 158 -7.75 9.13 9.95
C ALA A 158 -7.36 10.42 9.21
N PRO A 159 -8.32 11.33 8.93
CA PRO A 159 -8.00 12.59 8.27
C PRO A 159 -6.86 13.35 8.99
N GLY A 160 -5.79 13.67 8.26
CA GLY A 160 -4.58 14.33 8.76
C GLY A 160 -3.46 13.40 9.27
N ASP A 161 -3.72 12.08 9.32
CA ASP A 161 -2.75 11.01 9.54
C ASP A 161 -3.21 9.77 8.76
N GLU A 162 -3.16 9.89 7.43
CA GLU A 162 -3.76 8.92 6.49
C GLU A 162 -2.72 8.43 5.49
N ALA A 163 -2.58 7.12 5.31
CA ALA A 163 -1.89 6.55 4.17
C ALA A 163 -2.88 6.23 3.04
N SER A 164 -2.47 6.47 1.80
CA SER A 164 -3.26 6.14 0.61
C SER A 164 -2.48 5.28 -0.38
N ILE A 165 -3.16 4.30 -0.97
CA ILE A 165 -2.66 3.48 -2.10
C ILE A 165 -3.58 3.78 -3.29
N SER A 166 -3.07 4.41 -4.34
CA SER A 166 -3.85 4.82 -5.51
C SER A 166 -3.27 4.26 -6.80
N TYR A 167 -4.15 4.00 -7.78
CA TYR A 167 -3.74 3.60 -9.11
C TYR A 167 -4.36 4.51 -10.16
N THR A 168 -3.52 5.22 -10.91
CA THR A 168 -3.97 6.11 -11.99
C THR A 168 -3.78 5.40 -13.33
N THR A 169 -4.90 5.02 -13.97
CA THR A 169 -4.89 4.32 -15.27
C THR A 169 -4.34 5.17 -16.42
N GLY A 170 -4.48 6.50 -16.35
CA GLY A 170 -3.95 7.41 -17.37
C GLY A 170 -2.41 7.38 -17.47
N THR A 171 -1.73 7.19 -16.34
CA THR A 171 -0.26 7.13 -16.26
C THR A 171 0.25 5.72 -15.93
N ASN A 172 -0.65 4.75 -15.75
CA ASN A 172 -0.38 3.40 -15.24
C ASN A 172 0.51 3.40 -13.98
N THR A 173 0.27 4.35 -13.08
CA THR A 173 1.11 4.56 -11.89
C THR A 173 0.40 4.07 -10.64
N LEU A 174 1.05 3.19 -9.89
CA LEU A 174 0.73 2.90 -8.50
C LEU A 174 1.45 3.93 -7.62
N ASN A 175 0.69 4.64 -6.80
CA ASN A 175 1.21 5.64 -5.88
C ASN A 175 0.86 5.25 -4.45
N VAL A 176 1.87 5.27 -3.58
CA VAL A 176 1.72 5.02 -2.15
C VAL A 176 2.14 6.31 -1.45
N THR A 177 1.20 6.96 -0.80
CA THR A 177 1.43 8.23 -0.10
C THR A 177 1.08 8.08 1.35
N SER A 178 1.75 8.83 2.20
CA SER A 178 1.29 9.14 3.54
C SER A 178 0.99 10.64 3.58
N ASP A 179 -0.25 10.99 3.93
CA ASP A 179 -0.64 12.33 4.34
C ASP A 179 -0.08 12.57 5.74
N VAL A 180 1.24 12.71 5.81
CA VAL A 180 1.88 13.21 7.01
C VAL A 180 2.33 14.63 6.73
N THR A 181 1.60 15.55 7.36
CA THR A 181 2.11 16.89 7.71
C THR A 181 3.37 16.83 8.60
N ASN A 182 3.79 15.63 9.02
CA ASN A 182 4.92 15.34 9.87
C ASN A 182 6.08 14.75 9.05
N THR A 183 7.23 15.40 9.05
CA THR A 183 8.37 15.25 8.12
C THR A 183 9.15 13.91 8.19
N THR A 184 8.57 12.84 8.72
CA THR A 184 9.35 11.66 9.19
C THR A 184 8.77 10.28 8.85
N GLY A 185 8.01 10.13 7.75
CA GLY A 185 7.60 8.77 7.33
C GLY A 185 6.91 8.67 5.97
N ASP A 186 7.69 8.43 4.90
CA ASP A 186 7.13 8.24 3.55
C ASP A 186 6.81 6.76 3.27
N LEU A 187 7.79 5.87 3.43
CA LEU A 187 7.61 4.43 3.19
C LEU A 187 8.71 3.65 3.88
N THR A 188 8.35 2.82 4.87
CA THR A 188 9.29 1.86 5.47
C THR A 188 8.99 0.45 4.94
N VAL A 189 9.89 -0.11 4.15
CA VAL A 189 9.83 -1.52 3.73
C VAL A 189 10.56 -2.36 4.78
N GLY A 190 9.88 -2.65 5.90
CA GLY A 190 10.44 -3.40 7.02
C GLY A 190 10.44 -4.91 6.79
N GLY A 191 11.51 -5.60 7.21
CA GLY A 191 11.58 -7.07 7.25
C GLY A 191 11.82 -7.77 5.90
N ALA A 192 11.86 -7.04 4.79
CA ALA A 192 12.29 -7.59 3.51
C ALA A 192 13.82 -7.77 3.49
N THR A 193 14.30 -8.91 2.99
CA THR A 193 15.74 -9.12 2.77
C THR A 193 16.28 -8.22 1.65
N ASN A 194 15.43 -7.81 0.72
CA ASN A 194 15.78 -7.01 -0.45
C ASN A 194 14.70 -5.95 -0.75
N PHE A 195 15.11 -4.75 -1.15
CA PHE A 195 14.30 -3.78 -1.90
C PHE A 195 14.79 -3.79 -3.34
N GLU A 196 13.92 -4.19 -4.29
CA GLU A 196 14.28 -4.31 -5.70
C GLU A 196 13.39 -3.39 -6.54
N VAL A 197 14.01 -2.44 -7.26
CA VAL A 197 13.34 -1.67 -8.31
C VAL A 197 13.57 -2.39 -9.63
N ASN A 198 12.75 -3.41 -9.91
CA ASN A 198 12.84 -4.19 -11.14
C ASN A 198 11.94 -3.59 -12.22
N GLY A 199 12.48 -2.65 -12.97
CA GLY A 199 11.88 -2.19 -14.21
C GLY A 199 12.89 -2.28 -15.33
N ASN A 200 12.46 -2.66 -16.53
CA ASN A 200 13.32 -2.65 -17.73
C ASN A 200 14.02 -1.28 -17.92
N ASN A 201 13.44 -0.20 -17.36
CA ASN A 201 14.00 1.15 -17.29
C ASN A 201 13.82 1.80 -15.89
N GLY A 202 13.84 1.01 -14.81
CA GLY A 202 13.55 1.51 -13.46
C GLY A 202 14.65 2.43 -12.92
N ASN A 203 14.46 3.75 -12.99
CA ASN A 203 15.34 4.69 -12.32
C ASN A 203 14.92 4.86 -10.85
N LEU A 204 15.85 4.70 -9.91
CA LEU A 204 15.67 5.19 -8.54
C LEU A 204 15.99 6.69 -8.52
N THR A 205 14.96 7.52 -8.42
CA THR A 205 15.11 8.98 -8.24
C THR A 205 14.73 9.32 -6.82
N THR A 206 15.68 9.83 -6.02
CA THR A 206 15.42 10.31 -4.66
C THR A 206 15.62 11.82 -4.63
N ALA A 207 14.65 12.55 -4.08
CA ALA A 207 14.79 13.99 -3.85
C ALA A 207 15.74 14.31 -2.67
N GLY A 208 16.13 13.29 -1.90
CA GLY A 208 16.97 13.41 -0.72
C GLY A 208 18.13 12.42 -0.70
N ARG A 209 18.72 12.30 0.50
CA ARG A 209 19.86 11.43 0.81
C ARG A 209 19.44 9.96 0.72
N VAL A 210 20.27 9.14 0.05
CA VAL A 210 20.17 7.68 0.10
C VAL A 210 21.15 7.17 1.16
N ASP A 211 20.61 6.67 2.27
CA ASP A 211 21.41 6.04 3.32
C ASP A 211 21.39 4.52 3.16
N LEU A 212 22.56 3.93 2.95
CA LEU A 212 22.76 2.48 2.83
C LEU A 212 23.59 2.01 4.01
N ALA A 213 22.97 1.24 4.90
CA ALA A 213 23.69 0.59 6.01
C ALA A 213 24.55 -0.60 5.54
N GLY A 214 24.32 -1.09 4.32
CA GLY A 214 25.03 -2.20 3.70
C GLY A 214 25.89 -1.80 2.50
N ASN A 215 26.33 -2.80 1.75
CA ASN A 215 27.10 -2.59 0.53
C ASN A 215 26.21 -2.05 -0.59
N LEU A 216 26.69 -1.03 -1.29
CA LEU A 216 26.16 -0.63 -2.59
C LEU A 216 26.83 -1.48 -3.68
N ARG A 217 26.05 -2.27 -4.42
CA ARG A 217 26.54 -3.09 -5.53
C ARG A 217 25.88 -2.64 -6.82
N PHE A 218 26.69 -2.27 -7.81
CA PHE A 218 26.24 -2.01 -9.18
C PHE A 218 26.55 -3.23 -10.05
N THR A 219 25.53 -3.85 -10.61
CA THR A 219 25.68 -5.01 -11.51
C THR A 219 25.01 -4.69 -12.84
N GLY A 220 25.78 -4.10 -13.75
CA GLY A 220 25.34 -3.80 -15.10
C GLY A 220 26.50 -3.25 -15.93
N ALA A 221 26.44 -3.45 -17.26
CA ALA A 221 27.43 -2.92 -18.21
C ALA A 221 27.29 -1.40 -18.46
N GLY A 222 26.47 -0.71 -17.66
CA GLY A 222 26.29 0.74 -17.75
C GLY A 222 27.44 1.47 -17.07
N ALA A 223 27.94 2.52 -17.71
CA ALA A 223 28.92 3.40 -17.12
C ALA A 223 28.40 3.91 -15.76
N PHE A 224 29.26 3.88 -14.74
CA PHE A 224 29.06 4.73 -13.56
C PHE A 224 29.21 6.17 -14.04
N ILE A 225 28.10 6.78 -14.45
CA ILE A 225 28.08 8.22 -14.66
C ILE A 225 28.17 8.79 -13.25
N THR A 226 29.39 9.12 -12.83
CA THR A 226 29.60 10.07 -11.76
C THR A 226 28.75 11.27 -12.11
N HIS A 227 27.68 11.42 -11.36
CA HIS A 227 26.88 12.62 -11.25
C HIS A 227 27.75 13.85 -11.51
N THR A 228 27.30 14.76 -12.37
CA THR A 228 27.88 16.11 -12.45
C THR A 228 27.53 16.81 -11.14
N VAL A 229 28.33 16.57 -10.10
CA VAL A 229 28.21 17.26 -8.84
C VAL A 229 28.75 18.68 -9.10
N VAL A 230 27.86 19.61 -9.43
CA VAL A 230 28.25 21.03 -9.54
C VAL A 230 28.20 21.62 -8.13
N GLY A 231 29.34 21.64 -7.44
CA GLY A 231 29.52 22.43 -6.21
C GLY A 231 29.41 21.73 -4.85
N GLU A 232 29.33 20.40 -4.81
CA GLU A 232 29.37 19.61 -3.56
C GLU A 232 30.53 18.58 -3.58
N ASP A 233 31.16 18.30 -2.44
CA ASP A 233 32.24 17.31 -2.33
C ASP A 233 31.66 15.87 -2.35
N ILE A 234 32.18 14.97 -3.20
CA ILE A 234 32.01 13.53 -2.97
C ILE A 234 32.92 13.12 -1.80
N ARG A 235 32.36 13.04 -0.59
CA ARG A 235 33.08 12.57 0.60
C ARG A 235 32.88 11.08 0.80
N VAL A 236 33.85 10.28 0.39
CA VAL A 236 33.92 8.86 0.75
C VAL A 236 34.65 8.73 2.07
N HIS A 237 33.93 8.44 3.15
CA HIS A 237 34.49 8.38 4.51
C HIS A 237 35.26 7.09 4.82
N ASN A 238 35.37 6.15 3.86
CA ASN A 238 36.03 4.85 4.00
C ASN A 238 36.83 4.49 2.72
N ASN A 239 37.45 3.31 2.69
CA ASN A 239 38.13 2.78 1.50
C ASN A 239 37.18 2.72 0.30
N PHE A 240 37.35 3.64 -0.65
CA PHE A 240 36.74 3.55 -1.96
C PHE A 240 37.55 2.58 -2.83
N VAL A 241 37.08 1.33 -2.94
CA VAL A 241 37.72 0.33 -3.80
C VAL A 241 36.96 0.29 -5.13
N ILE A 242 37.56 0.84 -6.18
CA ILE A 242 37.11 0.56 -7.55
C ILE A 242 37.85 -0.68 -8.02
N GLY A 243 37.19 -1.84 -7.93
CA GLY A 243 37.65 -3.05 -8.62
C GLY A 243 37.15 -3.01 -10.05
N THR A 244 38.03 -2.72 -11.01
CA THR A 244 37.73 -3.00 -12.41
C THR A 244 38.03 -4.46 -12.70
N ALA A 245 37.06 -5.19 -13.25
CA ALA A 245 37.29 -6.53 -13.76
C ALA A 245 37.82 -6.42 -15.20
N GLY A 246 39.11 -6.14 -15.38
CA GLY A 246 39.75 -6.01 -16.70
C GLY A 246 40.96 -5.07 -16.72
N ASN A 247 41.60 -4.93 -17.88
CA ASN A 247 42.69 -3.96 -18.15
C ASN A 247 42.16 -2.52 -18.24
N ASP A 248 41.16 -2.16 -17.44
CA ASP A 248 40.56 -0.84 -17.50
C ASP A 248 41.46 0.14 -16.74
N ASN A 249 41.94 1.13 -17.46
CA ASN A 249 42.71 2.23 -16.89
C ASN A 249 41.81 3.05 -15.97
N PHE A 250 42.15 3.11 -14.68
CA PHE A 250 41.57 4.11 -13.78
C PHE A 250 42.05 5.50 -14.20
N LYS A 251 41.19 6.25 -14.89
CA LYS A 251 41.48 7.61 -15.34
C LYS A 251 40.70 8.60 -14.49
N VAL A 252 41.40 9.32 -13.62
CA VAL A 252 40.86 10.53 -12.98
C VAL A 252 40.93 11.66 -14.00
N VAL A 253 39.86 11.86 -14.78
CA VAL A 253 39.75 12.98 -15.71
C VAL A 253 39.13 14.15 -14.97
N ASN A 254 39.87 15.25 -14.83
CA ASN A 254 39.26 16.50 -14.39
C ASN A 254 38.72 17.25 -15.59
N GLY A 255 37.44 17.58 -15.56
CA GLY A 255 36.87 18.61 -16.43
C GLY A 255 37.37 19.97 -15.98
N SER A 256 38.51 20.41 -16.51
CA SER A 256 39.04 21.79 -16.41
C SER A 256 39.50 22.34 -15.04
N GLY A 257 39.45 21.56 -13.95
CA GLY A 257 40.03 21.95 -12.66
C GLY A 257 41.37 21.26 -12.36
N ASN A 258 42.21 21.86 -11.51
CA ASN A 258 43.36 21.16 -10.94
C ASN A 258 42.86 20.05 -9.98
N THR A 259 43.10 18.78 -10.29
CA THR A 259 42.89 17.72 -9.29
C THR A 259 44.04 17.75 -8.30
N THR A 260 43.80 18.27 -7.10
CA THR A 260 44.73 18.04 -6.00
C THR A 260 44.37 16.73 -5.32
N ILE A 261 45.10 15.65 -5.63
CA ILE A 261 45.00 14.41 -4.85
C ILE A 261 45.74 14.66 -3.53
N LYS A 262 45.01 15.09 -2.50
CA LYS A 262 45.55 15.26 -1.14
C LYS A 262 45.44 13.93 -0.40
N GLY A 263 46.57 13.28 -0.17
CA GLY A 263 46.65 12.01 0.56
C GLY A 263 47.83 11.15 0.09
N LYS A 264 48.23 10.17 0.89
CA LYS A 264 49.21 9.16 0.49
C LYS A 264 48.56 8.27 -0.57
N THR A 265 48.88 8.48 -1.84
CA THR A 265 48.47 7.58 -2.92
C THR A 265 49.46 6.41 -2.93
N GLU A 266 49.09 5.28 -2.35
CA GLU A 266 49.84 4.03 -2.51
C GLU A 266 49.34 3.32 -3.77
N ILE A 267 50.13 3.41 -4.85
CA ILE A 267 49.94 2.57 -6.03
C ILE A 267 50.60 1.23 -5.72
N ASN A 268 49.86 0.32 -5.10
CA ASN A 268 50.36 -1.01 -4.79
C ASN A 268 50.16 -1.91 -6.00
N ASN A 269 51.14 -1.94 -6.90
CA ASN A 269 51.10 -2.79 -8.09
C ASN A 269 51.47 -4.24 -7.70
N ASN A 270 50.48 -5.01 -7.25
CA ASN A 270 50.63 -6.43 -6.91
C ASN A 270 50.68 -7.34 -8.16
N ASN A 271 51.10 -6.83 -9.32
CA ASN A 271 51.29 -7.66 -10.49
C ASN A 271 52.64 -8.38 -10.38
N SER A 272 52.62 -9.59 -9.82
CA SER A 272 53.79 -10.47 -9.66
C SER A 272 54.25 -11.14 -10.97
N GLY A 273 53.57 -10.87 -12.09
CA GLY A 273 54.11 -11.15 -13.42
C GLY A 273 55.12 -10.09 -13.82
N ALA A 274 56.26 -10.48 -14.37
CA ALA A 274 57.44 -9.65 -14.71
C ALA A 274 57.20 -8.55 -15.78
N GLY A 275 56.07 -7.84 -15.73
CA GLY A 275 55.77 -6.66 -16.51
C GLY A 275 56.16 -5.40 -15.73
N ASN A 276 57.04 -4.58 -16.30
CA ASN A 276 57.45 -3.31 -15.74
C ASN A 276 56.23 -2.44 -15.39
N ALA A 277 56.08 -2.10 -14.12
CA ALA A 277 55.14 -1.09 -13.67
C ALA A 277 55.63 0.29 -14.14
N SER A 278 55.13 0.80 -15.26
CA SER A 278 55.44 2.17 -15.68
C SER A 278 54.46 3.15 -15.02
N LEU A 279 54.94 3.97 -14.09
CA LEU A 279 54.22 5.17 -13.65
C LEU A 279 54.44 6.26 -14.71
N LYS A 280 53.44 6.48 -15.57
CA LYS A 280 53.48 7.59 -16.53
C LYS A 280 52.86 8.83 -15.89
N LEU A 281 53.70 9.75 -15.45
CA LEU A 281 53.29 11.10 -15.04
C LEU A 281 53.32 11.97 -16.30
N THR A 282 52.16 12.48 -16.71
CA THR A 282 52.05 13.42 -17.84
C THR A 282 51.70 14.78 -17.27
N ASN A 283 52.53 15.79 -17.50
CA ASN A 283 52.18 17.17 -17.17
C ASN A 283 51.36 17.73 -18.33
N ASP A 284 50.05 17.83 -18.15
CA ASP A 284 49.14 18.40 -19.16
C ASP A 284 49.12 19.94 -19.14
N ASP A 285 49.82 20.59 -18.19
CA ASP A 285 49.96 22.05 -18.13
C ASP A 285 51.39 22.49 -18.54
N PRO A 286 51.59 23.01 -19.76
CA PRO A 286 52.90 23.43 -20.24
C PRO A 286 53.46 24.66 -19.51
N THR A 287 52.67 25.32 -18.66
CA THR A 287 53.09 26.53 -17.94
C THR A 287 53.67 26.27 -16.54
N ASN A 288 53.57 25.03 -16.04
CA ASN A 288 54.04 24.66 -14.71
C ASN A 288 55.38 23.91 -14.82
N GLU A 289 56.50 24.64 -14.75
CA GLU A 289 57.84 24.13 -15.08
C GLU A 289 58.52 23.25 -14.01
N SER A 290 57.85 22.96 -12.90
CA SER A 290 58.49 22.26 -11.76
C SER A 290 57.71 21.01 -11.33
N PHE A 291 58.30 19.84 -11.57
CA PHE A 291 57.82 18.56 -11.04
C PHE A 291 58.83 18.00 -10.03
N ALA A 292 58.44 17.83 -8.78
CA ALA A 292 59.28 17.23 -7.75
C ALA A 292 58.85 15.77 -7.52
N LEU A 293 59.61 14.81 -8.05
CA LEU A 293 59.45 13.40 -7.73
C LEU A 293 60.38 13.04 -6.56
N ASN A 294 59.84 13.00 -5.34
CA ASN A 294 60.59 12.54 -4.17
C ASN A 294 60.51 11.02 -4.06
N ILE A 295 61.57 10.32 -4.49
CA ILE A 295 61.72 8.88 -4.31
C ILE A 295 62.49 8.64 -3.02
N THR A 296 61.80 8.21 -1.96
CA THR A 296 62.46 7.86 -0.70
C THR A 296 63.16 6.51 -0.85
N LYS A 297 64.46 6.46 -0.55
CA LYS A 297 65.37 5.31 -0.73
C LYS A 297 64.77 3.96 -0.34
N GLY A 298 64.81 3.01 -1.27
CA GLY A 298 64.52 1.59 -1.03
C GLY A 298 64.10 0.90 -2.30
N HIS A 299 65.06 0.57 -3.16
CA HIS A 299 64.90 -0.23 -4.38
C HIS A 299 63.97 0.36 -5.46
N ASN A 300 64.50 1.24 -6.32
CA ASN A 300 64.08 1.36 -7.72
C ASN A 300 65.13 2.13 -8.51
N ALA A 301 65.60 1.55 -9.62
CA ALA A 301 66.35 2.29 -10.62
C ALA A 301 65.39 3.25 -11.32
N LEU A 302 65.67 4.56 -11.25
CA LEU A 302 64.99 5.54 -12.08
C LEU A 302 65.52 5.39 -13.51
N SER A 303 64.83 4.64 -14.36
CA SER A 303 65.10 4.62 -15.81
C SER A 303 64.32 5.75 -16.46
N VAL A 304 65.01 6.83 -16.81
CA VAL A 304 64.45 7.87 -17.67
C VAL A 304 64.73 7.44 -19.11
N ASP A 305 63.75 6.82 -19.78
CA ASP A 305 63.85 6.52 -21.22
C ASP A 305 63.74 7.83 -21.99
N ASN A 306 64.90 8.44 -22.23
CA ASN A 306 65.04 9.69 -22.95
C ASN A 306 65.00 9.40 -24.44
N ASN A 307 63.81 9.46 -25.06
CA ASN A 307 63.75 9.54 -26.52
C ASN A 307 63.32 10.90 -27.06
N THR A 308 62.89 11.86 -26.24
CA THR A 308 62.58 13.24 -26.74
C THR A 308 62.64 14.38 -25.72
N THR A 309 63.06 14.21 -24.46
CA THR A 309 63.06 15.32 -23.48
C THR A 309 64.42 15.98 -23.32
N THR A 310 64.53 17.21 -23.84
CA THR A 310 65.59 18.16 -23.49
C THR A 310 65.46 18.48 -21.99
N ILE A 311 66.36 17.95 -21.17
CA ILE A 311 66.46 18.35 -19.76
C ILE A 311 66.99 19.78 -19.74
N ALA A 312 66.14 20.76 -19.41
CA ALA A 312 66.58 22.12 -19.19
C ALA A 312 67.63 22.11 -18.07
N THR A 313 68.81 22.66 -18.36
CA THR A 313 70.09 22.51 -17.65
C THR A 313 70.15 23.11 -16.23
N ASN A 314 69.01 23.46 -15.61
CA ASN A 314 68.97 24.14 -14.30
C ASN A 314 68.35 23.33 -13.16
N ALA A 315 67.92 22.08 -13.39
CA ALA A 315 67.49 21.20 -12.30
C ALA A 315 68.72 20.47 -11.71
N ALA A 316 69.27 20.99 -10.61
CA ALA A 316 70.30 20.30 -9.84
C ALA A 316 69.75 19.00 -9.24
N ILE A 317 70.24 17.84 -9.69
CA ILE A 317 69.98 16.56 -9.04
C ILE A 317 70.94 16.45 -7.85
N THR A 318 70.47 16.83 -6.66
CA THR A 318 71.25 16.62 -5.42
C THR A 318 71.11 15.16 -5.00
N VAL A 319 72.06 14.32 -5.42
CA VAL A 319 72.18 12.95 -4.90
C VAL A 319 72.83 13.02 -3.52
N GLY A 320 72.03 12.84 -2.47
CA GLY A 320 72.53 12.67 -1.10
C GLY A 320 73.30 11.35 -0.97
N VAL A 321 74.63 11.40 -1.12
CA VAL A 321 75.52 10.29 -0.80
C VAL A 321 75.68 10.25 0.72
N ASN A 322 75.01 9.32 1.40
CA ASN A 322 75.33 9.02 2.79
C ASN A 322 76.57 8.11 2.78
N THR A 323 77.67 8.68 3.26
CA THR A 323 78.84 8.06 3.90
C THR A 323 79.27 6.68 3.40
N ILE A 324 80.38 6.64 2.67
CA ILE A 324 81.23 5.44 2.58
C ILE A 324 82.14 5.47 3.81
N ILE A 325 81.88 4.58 4.77
CA ILE A 325 82.89 4.01 5.68
C ILE A 325 82.67 2.51 5.66
#